data_AF-A0A829FGC4-F1
#
_entry.id   AF-A0A829FGC4-F1
#
_cell.length_a   1.000
_cell.length_b   1.000
_cell.length_c   1.000
_cell.angle_alpha   90.00
_cell.angle_beta   90.00
_cell.angle_gamma   90.00
#
_symmetry.space_group_name_H-M   'P 1'
#
loop_
_entity.id
_entity.type
_entity.pdbx_description
1 polymer ?
#
loop_
_entity_poly.entity_id
_entity_poly.type
_entity_poly.pdbx_seq_one_letter_code
_entity_poly.pdbx_strand_id
1 'polypeptide(L)' 'MIVAQRLSTIQQADNIIVLDEGKIVGQGTHEELLSNCQTYQEFAKSQGI' A
#
# COMPACT_ATOMS: atom_id res chain seq x y z
N MET A 1 -10.26 -11.15 3.89
CA MET A 1 -10.09 -9.99 3.00
C MET A 1 -10.76 -8.80 3.68
N ILE A 2 -9.98 -7.82 4.13
CA ILE A 2 -10.47 -6.61 4.83
C ILE A 2 -10.29 -5.43 3.86
N VAL A 3 -11.33 -4.62 3.66
CA VAL A 3 -11.24 -3.35 2.92
C VAL A 3 -11.35 -2.23 3.95
N ALA A 4 -10.28 -1.47 4.14
CA ALA A 4 -10.24 -0.39 5.13
C ALA A 4 -9.91 0.96 4.46
N GLN A 5 -10.66 2.00 4.83
CA GLN A 5 -10.48 3.38 4.36
C GLN A 5 -9.48 4.18 5.21
N ARG A 6 -8.99 3.61 6.33
CA ARG A 6 -8.05 4.27 7.25
C ARG A 6 -6.70 3.56 7.21
N LEU A 7 -5.63 4.34 7.02
CA LEU A 7 -4.27 3.87 6.82
C LEU A 7 -3.72 3.04 7.99
N SER A 8 -4.17 3.30 9.22
CA SER A 8 -3.80 2.54 10.42
C SER A 8 -4.15 1.04 10.34
N THR A 9 -5.14 0.67 9.53
CA THR A 9 -5.52 -0.73 9.28
C THR A 9 -4.72 -1.34 8.13
N ILE A 10 -4.17 -0.52 7.23
CA ILE A 10 -3.34 -0.96 6.10
C ILE A 10 -1.90 -1.18 6.55
N GLN A 11 -1.36 -0.36 7.46
CA GLN A 11 -0.01 -0.55 8.02
C GLN A 11 0.15 -1.89 8.73
N GLN A 12 -0.90 -2.42 9.36
CA GLN A 12 -0.89 -3.73 10.02
C GLN A 12 -1.36 -4.87 9.10
N ALA A 13 -1.62 -4.60 7.82
CA ALA A 13 -2.04 -5.64 6.90
C ALA A 13 -0.84 -6.51 6.51
N ASP A 14 -0.98 -7.82 6.70
CA ASP A 14 0.05 -8.80 6.31
C ASP A 14 0.26 -8.86 4.79
N ASN A 15 -0.71 -8.38 4.01
CA ASN A 15 -0.65 -8.37 2.55
C ASN A 15 -1.47 -7.21 1.98
N ILE A 16 -0.79 -6.25 1.36
CA ILE A 16 -1.35 -5.08 0.69
C ILE A 16 -1.17 -5.29 -0.82
N ILE A 17 -2.21 -4.98 -1.61
CA ILE A 17 -2.16 -5.02 -3.07
C ILE A 17 -2.33 -3.59 -3.58
N VAL A 18 -1.36 -3.15 -4.38
CA VAL A 18 -1.35 -1.84 -5.04
C VAL A 18 -1.86 -2.05 -6.45
N LEU A 19 -2.98 -1.41 -6.75
CA LEU A 19 -3.62 -1.43 -8.06
C LEU A 19 -3.45 -0.06 -8.72
N ASP A 20 -2.99 -0.08 -9.96
CA ASP A 20 -2.88 1.10 -10.82
C ASP A 20 -3.40 0.73 -12.21
N GLU A 21 -4.33 1.55 -12.74
CA GLU A 21 -5.00 1.32 -14.03
C GLU A 21 -5.56 -0.12 -14.22
N GLY A 22 -6.06 -0.74 -13.15
CA GLY A 22 -6.59 -2.10 -13.18
C GLY A 22 -5.53 -3.21 -13.22
N LYS A 23 -4.26 -2.86 -13.04
CA LYS A 23 -3.13 -3.81 -12.93
C LYS A 23 -2.55 -3.78 -11.52
N ILE A 24 -2.07 -4.93 -11.08
CA ILE A 24 -1.32 -5.03 -9.81
C ILE A 24 0.10 -4.55 -10.08
N VAL A 25 0.49 -3.44 -9.46
CA VAL A 25 1.82 -2.83 -9.58
C VAL A 25 2.68 -3.04 -8.35
N GLY A 26 2.10 -3.59 -7.28
CA GLY A 26 2.83 -3.98 -6.07
C GLY A 26 1.99 -4.90 -5.19
N GLN A 27 2.64 -5.85 -4.53
CA GLN A 27 2.01 -6.66 -3.50
C GLN A 27 3.02 -6.99 -2.40
N GLY A 28 2.62 -6.89 -1.14
CA GLY A 28 3.46 -7.24 0.01
C GLY A 28 3.04 -6.50 1.27
N THR A 29 3.88 -6.54 2.28
CA THR A 29 3.70 -5.77 3.51
C THR A 29 3.93 -4.27 3.30
N HIS A 30 3.56 -3.47 4.30
CA HIS A 30 3.81 -2.02 4.28
C HIS A 30 5.30 -1.70 4.02
N GLU A 31 6.21 -2.35 4.73
CA GLU A 31 7.66 -2.11 4.63
C GLU A 31 8.23 -2.54 3.26
N GLU A 32 7.77 -3.67 2.74
CA GLU A 32 8.17 -4.17 1.42
C GLU A 32 7.73 -3.22 0.31
N LEU A 33 6.48 -2.72 0.38
CA LEU A 33 5.97 -1.78 -0.61
C LEU A 33 6.59 -0.39 -0.46
N LEU A 34 6.88 0.06 0.76
CA LEU A 34 7.58 1.31 0.99
C LEU A 34 9.00 1.28 0.40
N SER A 35 9.64 0.11 0.36
CA SER A 35 10.99 -0.05 -0.22
C SER A 35 10.96 -0.30 -1.73
N ASN A 36 10.02 -1.12 -2.21
CA ASN A 36 10.06 -1.68 -3.56
C ASN A 36 8.96 -1.17 -4.52
N CYS A 37 7.99 -0.38 -4.05
CA CYS A 37 6.88 0.11 -4.88
C CYS A 37 6.78 1.64 -4.85
N GLN A 38 7.22 2.30 -5.93
CA GLN A 38 7.17 3.75 -6.05
C GLN A 38 5.73 4.29 -5.93
N THR A 39 4.76 3.64 -6.57
CA THR A 39 3.33 4.03 -6.51
C THR A 39 2.81 4.01 -5.06
N TYR A 40 3.22 3.01 -4.28
CA TYR A 40 2.85 2.94 -2.87
C TYR A 40 3.53 4.03 -2.04
N GLN A 41 4.80 4.33 -2.31
CA GLN A 41 5.53 5.41 -1.63
C GLN A 41 4.88 6.77 -1.88
N GLU A 42 4.48 7.06 -3.11
CA GLU A 42 3.80 8.31 -3.47
C GLU A 42 2.44 8.44 -2.77
N PHE A 43 1.68 7.35 -2.69
CA PHE A 43 0.45 7.29 -1.91
C PHE A 43 0.68 7.50 -0.42
N ALA A 44 1.67 6.81 0.17
CA ALA A 44 2.00 6.92 1.59
C ALA A 44 2.43 8.35 1.97
N LYS A 45 3.29 8.98 1.14
CA LYS A 45 3.70 10.38 1.31
C LYS A 45 2.52 11.35 1.24
N SER A 46 1.57 11.11 0.33
CA SER A 46 0.36 11.93 0.19
C SER A 46 -0.57 11.84 1.40
N GLN A 47 -0.47 10.76 2.18
CA GLN A 47 -1.20 10.59 3.43
C GLN A 47 -0.45 11.18 4.66
N GLY A 48 0.71 11.80 4.46
CA GLY A 48 1.45 12.51 5.52
C GLY A 48 2.39 11.62 6.36
N ILE A 49 2.94 10.56 5.77
CA ILE A 49 4.05 9.76 6.34
C ILE A 49 5.35 10.06 5.59
#